data_AF-A0A1I5J933-F1
#
_entry.id   AF-A0A1I5J933-F1
#
_cell.length_a   1.000
_cell.length_b   1.000
_cell.length_c   1.000
_cell.angle_alpha   90.00
_cell.angle_beta   90.00
_cell.angle_gamma   90.00
#
_symmetry.space_group_name_H-M   'P 1'
#
loop_
_entity.id
_entity.type
_entity.pdbx_description
1 polymer ?
#
loop_
_entity_poly.entity_id
_entity_poly.type
_entity_poly.pdbx_seq_one_letter_code
_entity_poly.pdbx_strand_id
1 'polypeptide(L)'
;MSGDPGFDQAAEVLSRIRRTTGDLGAVLAELESAVEPEVAGWPAAARARYREAKREWATALDRMPECLDRAAQAFREISSEDPKRGR
;
A
#
# COMPACT_ATOMS: atom_id res chain seq x y z
N MET A 1 -22.66 -21.88 -2.11
CA MET A 1 -22.78 -20.87 -3.18
C MET A 1 -21.37 -20.62 -3.68
N SER A 2 -21.06 -21.03 -4.90
CA SER A 2 -19.74 -20.83 -5.50
C SER A 2 -19.53 -19.34 -5.73
N GLY A 3 -18.52 -18.76 -5.08
CA GLY A 3 -18.01 -17.45 -5.47
C GLY A 3 -17.51 -17.53 -6.92
N ASP A 4 -17.64 -16.43 -7.66
CA ASP A 4 -17.06 -16.35 -8.98
C ASP A 4 -15.51 -16.37 -8.82
N PRO A 5 -14.82 -17.37 -9.41
CA PRO A 5 -13.40 -17.61 -9.18
C PRO A 5 -12.49 -16.43 -9.56
N GLY A 6 -12.98 -15.51 -10.40
CA GLY A 6 -12.25 -14.26 -10.70
C GLY A 6 -12.16 -13.31 -9.50
N PHE A 7 -13.20 -13.24 -8.66
CA PHE A 7 -13.21 -12.37 -7.48
C PHE A 7 -12.40 -12.95 -6.33
N ASP A 8 -12.38 -14.27 -6.18
CA ASP A 8 -11.51 -14.95 -5.22
C ASP A 8 -10.03 -14.69 -5.56
N GLN A 9 -9.67 -14.79 -6.84
CA GLN A 9 -8.31 -14.47 -7.30
C GLN A 9 -7.96 -12.99 -7.09
N ALA A 10 -8.89 -12.06 -7.36
CA ALA A 10 -8.67 -10.64 -7.12
C ALA A 10 -8.44 -10.33 -5.63
N ALA A 11 -9.18 -10.99 -4.73
CA ALA A 11 -9.00 -10.84 -3.28
C ALA A 11 -7.62 -11.36 -2.81
N GLU A 12 -7.15 -12.48 -3.37
CA GLU A 12 -5.81 -12.99 -3.10
C GLU A 12 -4.71 -12.03 -3.57
N VAL A 13 -4.85 -11.46 -4.78
CA VAL A 13 -3.91 -10.48 -5.32
C VAL A 13 -3.87 -9.23 -4.45
N LEU A 14 -5.02 -8.69 -4.05
CA LEU A 14 -5.08 -7.53 -3.14
C LEU A 14 -4.44 -7.82 -1.78
N SER A 15 -4.65 -9.03 -1.25
CA SER A 15 -4.02 -9.48 0.00
C SER A 15 -2.50 -9.58 -0.14
N ARG A 16 -2.00 -10.05 -1.29
CA ARG A 16 -0.57 -10.08 -1.58
C ARG A 16 0.01 -8.67 -1.68
N ILE A 17 -0.65 -7.76 -2.37
CA ILE A 17 -0.19 -6.36 -2.48
C ILE A 17 -0.11 -5.73 -1.09
N ARG A 18 -1.12 -5.94 -0.23
CA ARG A 18 -1.10 -5.44 1.16
C ARG A 18 0.11 -5.93 1.95
N ARG A 19 0.44 -7.21 1.84
CA ARG A 19 1.65 -7.76 2.49
C ARG A 19 2.91 -7.08 1.97
N THR A 20 3.05 -6.99 0.64
CA THR A 20 4.19 -6.30 0.02
C THR A 20 4.29 -4.83 0.44
N THR A 21 3.17 -4.11 0.59
CA THR A 21 3.17 -2.75 1.15
C THR A 21 3.69 -2.70 2.58
N GLY A 22 3.32 -3.68 3.42
CA GLY A 22 3.87 -3.81 4.77
C GLY A 22 5.38 -4.09 4.76
N ASP A 23 5.82 -5.02 3.90
CA ASP A 23 7.24 -5.35 3.72
C ASP A 23 8.05 -4.14 3.25
N LEU A 24 7.50 -3.33 2.33
CA LEU A 24 8.10 -2.07 1.88
C LEU A 24 8.27 -1.08 3.03
N GLY A 25 7.30 -1.00 3.95
CA GLY A 25 7.40 -0.20 5.16
C GLY A 25 8.56 -0.63 6.06
N ALA A 26 8.76 -1.94 6.21
CA ALA A 26 9.87 -2.49 6.99
C ALA A 26 11.24 -2.18 6.34
N VAL A 27 11.36 -2.35 5.03
CA VAL A 27 12.59 -2.05 4.28
C VAL A 27 12.91 -0.54 4.32
N LEU A 28 11.89 0.32 4.24
CA LEU A 28 12.09 1.76 4.40
C LEU A 28 12.51 2.14 5.82
N ALA A 29 11.97 1.50 6.86
CA ALA A 29 12.42 1.69 8.23
C ALA A 29 13.88 1.25 8.43
N GLU A 30 14.30 0.16 7.79
CA GLU A 30 15.71 -0.28 7.79
C GLU A 30 16.63 0.76 7.11
N LEU A 31 16.23 1.28 5.94
CA LEU A 31 16.94 2.37 5.27
C LEU A 31 17.07 3.60 6.17
N GLU A 32 15.99 4.01 6.84
CA GLU A 32 16.02 5.14 7.77
C GLU A 32 16.97 4.89 8.94
N SER A 33 16.95 3.70 9.53
CA SER A 33 17.87 3.34 10.61
C SER A 33 19.34 3.37 10.19
N ALA A 34 19.65 3.02 8.94
CA ALA A 34 21.01 3.07 8.41
C ALA A 34 21.48 4.50 8.11
N VAL A 35 20.55 5.37 7.73
CA VAL A 35 20.87 6.73 7.26
C VAL A 35 20.84 7.78 8.36
N GLU A 36 19.87 7.73 9.28
CA GLU A 36 19.67 8.76 10.33
C GLU A 36 20.91 9.07 11.17
N PRO A 37 21.80 8.12 11.52
CA PRO A 37 23.05 8.44 12.22
C PRO A 37 23.97 9.42 11.46
N GLU A 38 23.99 9.33 10.13
CA GLU A 38 24.84 10.15 9.27
C GLU A 38 24.23 11.52 8.95
N VAL A 39 22.90 11.65 9.04
CA VAL A 39 22.15 12.85 8.67
C VAL A 39 22.65 14.08 9.42
N ALA A 40 23.06 13.95 10.68
CA ALA A 40 23.58 15.07 11.48
C ALA A 40 24.83 15.73 10.86
N GLY A 41 25.67 14.95 10.17
CA GLY A 41 26.88 15.42 9.49
C GLY A 41 26.63 16.05 8.11
N TRP A 42 25.41 15.97 7.59
CA TRP A 42 25.11 16.43 6.24
C TRP A 42 24.93 17.95 6.13
N PRO A 43 25.26 18.55 4.97
CA PRO A 43 24.89 19.92 4.66
C PRO A 43 23.39 20.16 4.85
N ALA A 44 23.01 21.37 5.29
CA ALA A 44 21.61 21.72 5.56
C ALA A 44 20.68 21.45 4.35
N ALA A 45 21.14 21.73 3.13
CA ALA A 45 20.39 21.46 1.91
C ALA A 45 20.15 19.96 1.67
N ALA A 46 21.13 19.09 1.98
CA ALA A 46 20.97 17.64 1.85
C ALA A 46 19.99 17.09 2.89
N ARG A 47 20.08 17.55 4.15
CA ARG A 47 19.11 17.22 5.21
C ARG A 47 17.69 17.62 4.84
N ALA A 48 17.51 18.81 4.24
CA ALA A 48 16.20 19.29 3.81
C ALA A 48 15.59 18.36 2.73
N ARG A 49 16.37 18.01 1.70
CA ARG A 49 15.94 17.08 0.63
C ARG A 49 15.61 15.69 1.16
N TYR A 50 16.43 15.16 2.08
CA TYR A 50 16.14 13.87 2.71
C TYR A 50 14.84 13.89 3.50
N ARG A 51 14.60 14.93 4.30
CA ARG A 51 13.34 15.09 5.05
C ARG A 51 12.12 15.23 4.15
N GLU A 52 12.28 15.84 2.98
CA GLU A 52 11.24 15.94 1.96
C GLU A 52 10.93 14.56 1.37
N ALA A 53 11.95 13.85 0.86
CA ALA A 53 11.80 12.48 0.37
C ALA A 53 11.18 11.55 1.43
N LYS A 54 11.58 11.72 2.70
CA LYS A 54 11.03 10.97 3.83
C LYS A 54 9.54 11.19 4.04
N ARG A 55 9.08 12.45 3.93
CA ARG A 55 7.65 12.74 4.00
C ARG A 55 6.88 12.16 2.82
N GLU A 56 7.45 12.21 1.63
CA GLU A 56 6.82 11.69 0.41
C GLU A 56 6.61 10.18 0.48
N TRP A 57 7.65 9.40 0.81
CA TRP A 57 7.49 7.95 0.93
C TRP A 57 6.56 7.55 2.07
N ALA A 58 6.56 8.29 3.19
CA ALA A 58 5.72 7.98 4.34
C ALA A 58 4.26 8.21 3.98
N THR A 59 3.97 9.34 3.33
CA THR A 59 2.63 9.65 2.80
C THR A 59 2.17 8.59 1.80
N ALA A 60 3.06 8.12 0.93
CA ALA A 60 2.71 7.08 -0.05
C ALA A 60 2.37 5.74 0.63
N LEU A 61 3.15 5.34 1.64
CA LEU A 61 2.89 4.13 2.42
C LEU A 61 1.59 4.23 3.22
N ASP A 62 1.33 5.37 3.86
CA ASP A 62 0.11 5.57 4.67
C ASP A 62 -1.16 5.53 3.81
N ARG A 63 -1.10 6.01 2.57
CA ARG A 63 -2.25 6.02 1.64
C ARG A 63 -2.54 4.66 1.01
N MET A 64 -1.55 3.78 0.94
CA MET A 64 -1.68 2.52 0.21
C MET A 64 -2.71 1.55 0.82
N PRO A 65 -2.75 1.33 2.15
CA PRO A 65 -3.80 0.52 2.78
C PRO A 65 -5.21 0.99 2.42
N GLU A 66 -5.48 2.29 2.49
CA GLU A 66 -6.80 2.86 2.16
C GLU A 66 -7.18 2.66 0.69
N CYS A 67 -6.21 2.76 -0.22
CA CYS A 67 -6.42 2.45 -1.64
C CYS A 67 -6.79 0.97 -1.84
N LEU A 68 -6.12 0.06 -1.13
CA LEU A 68 -6.40 -1.37 -1.19
C LEU A 68 -7.74 -1.74 -0.54
N ASP A 69 -8.13 -1.07 0.54
CA ASP A 69 -9.44 -1.25 1.18
C ASP A 69 -10.58 -0.81 0.25
N ARG A 70 -10.41 0.34 -0.42
CA ARG A 70 -11.38 0.80 -1.43
C ARG A 70 -11.46 -0.13 -2.62
N ALA A 71 -10.33 -0.66 -3.10
CA ALA A 71 -10.34 -1.65 -4.18
C ALA A 71 -11.08 -2.92 -3.75
N ALA A 72 -10.77 -3.48 -2.57
CA ALA A 72 -11.44 -4.66 -2.04
C ALA A 72 -12.95 -4.44 -1.89
N GLN A 73 -13.37 -3.26 -1.42
CA GLN A 73 -14.78 -2.91 -1.32
C GLN A 73 -15.46 -2.88 -2.69
N ALA A 74 -14.85 -2.23 -3.69
CA ALA A 74 -15.40 -2.19 -5.05
C ALA A 74 -15.56 -3.60 -5.65
N PHE A 75 -14.58 -4.50 -5.48
CA PHE A 75 -14.72 -5.89 -5.95
C PHE A 75 -15.84 -6.65 -5.24
N ARG A 76 -16.06 -6.41 -3.93
CA ARG A 76 -17.19 -7.01 -3.20
C ARG A 76 -18.54 -6.48 -3.68
N GLU A 77 -18.63 -5.19 -3.97
CA GLU A 77 -19.86 -4.58 -4.52
C GLU A 77 -20.19 -5.20 -5.87
N ILE A 78 -19.21 -5.26 -6.79
CA ILE A 78 -19.40 -5.86 -8.12
C ILE A 78 -19.79 -7.33 -8.02
N SER A 79 -19.15 -8.13 -7.15
CA SER A 79 -19.51 -9.54 -7.00
C SER A 79 -20.87 -9.77 -6.36
N SER A 80 -21.35 -8.81 -5.55
CA SER A 80 -22.69 -8.83 -4.96
C SER A 80 -23.79 -8.30 -5.89
N GLU A 81 -23.43 -7.50 -6.91
CA GLU A 81 -24.34 -6.97 -7.93
C GLU A 81 -24.76 -8.01 -8.99
N ASP A 82 -24.24 -9.24 -8.94
CA ASP A 82 -24.72 -10.34 -9.78
C ASP A 82 -25.66 -11.32 -9.06
N PRO A 83 -26.98 -11.09 -9.18
CA PRO A 83 -27.95 -12.14 -8.97
C PRO A 83 -28.83 -12.28 -10.21
N LYS A 84 -28.32 -12.63 -11.40
CA LYS A 84 -29.15 -12.74 -12.62
C LYS A 84 -29.92 -11.44 -12.90
N ARG A 85 -29.37 -10.57 -13.74
CA ARG A 85 -30.16 -9.49 -14.34
C ARG A 85 -31.38 -10.07 -15.07
N GLY A 86 -32.54 -9.98 -14.42
CA GLY A 86 -33.87 -9.94 -15.01
C GLY A 86 -34.47 -11.30 -15.39
N ARG A 87 -35.80 -11.35 -15.31
CA ARG A 87 -36.70 -12.42 -15.81
C ARG A 87 -36.39 -12.86 -17.24
#